data_AF-A0A7K1KJ69-F1
#
_entry.id   AF-A0A7K1KJ69-F1
#
_cell.length_a   1.000
_cell.length_b   1.000
_cell.length_c   1.000
_cell.angle_alpha   90.00
_cell.angle_beta   90.00
_cell.angle_gamma   90.00
#
_symmetry.space_group_name_H-M   'P 1'
#
loop_
_entity.id
_entity.type
_entity.pdbx_description
1 polymer ?
#
loop_
_entity_poly.entity_id
_entity_poly.type
_entity_poly.pdbx_seq_one_letter_code
_entity_poly.pdbx_strand_id
1 'polypeptide(L)'
;MRPITRLILSLAVVACMAATARADEFRDMEICLGRQMLARLLCKPADEINYVSRMRDGLYLFSAFYANRETHFFVGVDRDVIRIQGREFKTVTRTIPYHFDTSSKCAVVDYRTPGCPVTGPIVCCAEKTEEDRQEERFWNRPIPELLEEDLRRALQGVNATDNGQQPE
;
A
#
# COMPACT_ATOMS: atom_id res chain seq x y z
N MET A 1 3.91 15.47 48.75
CA MET A 1 2.94 14.63 48.00
C MET A 1 2.42 15.25 46.68
N ARG A 2 3.12 16.23 46.05
CA ARG A 2 2.70 16.88 44.78
C ARG A 2 3.55 16.61 43.51
N PRO A 3 4.78 16.01 43.56
CA PRO A 3 5.56 15.83 42.33
C PRO A 3 5.20 14.56 41.56
N ILE A 4 4.69 13.52 42.23
CA ILE A 4 4.38 12.21 41.61
C ILE A 4 3.16 12.31 40.69
N THR A 5 2.15 13.09 41.07
CA THR A 5 0.95 13.32 40.24
C THR A 5 1.23 14.12 38.97
N ARG A 6 2.25 14.99 38.95
CA ARG A 6 2.65 15.70 37.73
C ARG A 6 3.36 14.78 36.74
N LEU A 7 4.13 13.82 37.23
CA LEU A 7 4.92 12.91 36.40
C LEU A 7 4.04 11.87 35.68
N ILE A 8 2.98 11.40 36.34
CA ILE A 8 1.99 10.48 35.74
C ILE A 8 1.16 11.20 34.66
N LEU A 9 0.80 12.48 34.88
CA LEU A 9 0.04 13.26 33.91
C LEU A 9 0.87 13.55 32.64
N SER A 10 2.17 13.84 32.77
CA SER A 10 3.05 14.05 31.61
C SER A 10 3.27 12.77 30.80
N LEU A 11 3.33 11.60 31.44
CA LEU A 11 3.52 10.33 30.74
C LEU A 11 2.29 9.93 29.92
N ALA A 12 1.08 10.24 30.41
CA ALA A 12 -0.17 9.97 29.69
C ALA A 12 -0.32 10.82 28.42
N VAL A 13 0.16 12.07 28.42
CA VAL A 13 0.08 12.96 27.25
C VAL A 13 1.01 12.49 26.12
N VAL A 14 2.20 11.97 26.44
CA VAL A 14 3.15 11.45 25.44
C VAL A 14 2.64 10.16 24.80
N ALA A 15 2.00 9.27 25.58
CA ALA A 15 1.43 8.04 25.06
C ALA A 15 0.27 8.27 24.05
N CYS A 16 -0.53 9.33 24.25
CA CYS A 16 -1.61 9.68 23.32
C CYS A 16 -1.11 10.20 21.96
N MET A 17 0.09 10.78 21.88
CA MET A 17 0.63 11.32 20.62
C MET A 17 1.31 10.26 19.75
N ALA A 18 1.76 9.13 20.32
CA ALA A 18 2.36 8.05 19.55
C ALA A 18 1.34 7.22 18.74
N ALA A 19 0.06 7.21 19.16
CA ALA A 19 -0.99 6.42 18.50
C ALA A 19 -1.46 7.01 17.16
N THR A 20 -1.36 8.34 16.98
CA THR A 20 -1.86 9.01 15.78
C THR A 20 -0.98 8.82 14.55
N ALA A 21 0.28 8.40 14.72
CA ALA A 21 1.22 8.28 13.60
C ALA A 21 0.94 7.06 12.68
N ARG A 22 0.35 5.98 13.20
CA ARG A 22 0.08 4.76 12.39
C ARG A 22 -1.13 4.85 11.46
N ALA A 23 -2.04 5.80 11.71
CA ALA A 23 -3.27 5.92 10.93
C ALA A 23 -3.10 6.70 9.62
N ASP A 24 -1.95 7.35 9.41
CA ASP A 24 -1.69 8.13 8.19
C ASP A 24 -0.89 7.37 7.12
N GLU A 25 -0.20 6.28 7.50
CA GLU A 25 0.71 5.54 6.61
C GLU A 25 0.01 4.93 5.38
N PHE A 26 -1.24 4.49 5.53
CA PHE A 26 -2.00 3.81 4.46
C PHE A 26 -2.97 4.74 3.71
N ARG A 27 -3.04 6.02 4.09
CA ARG A 27 -4.04 6.94 3.54
C ARG A 27 -3.91 7.12 2.04
N ASP A 28 -2.69 7.32 1.56
CA ASP A 28 -2.44 7.59 0.15
C ASP A 28 -2.73 6.36 -0.72
N MET A 29 -2.49 5.16 -0.17
CA MET A 29 -2.90 3.90 -0.79
C MET A 29 -4.43 3.81 -0.89
N GLU A 30 -5.16 4.10 0.19
CA GLU A 30 -6.63 4.06 0.20
C GLU A 30 -7.24 5.06 -0.79
N ILE A 31 -6.67 6.26 -0.89
CA ILE A 31 -7.07 7.27 -1.88
C ILE A 31 -6.79 6.79 -3.31
N CYS A 32 -5.60 6.20 -3.55
CA CYS A 32 -5.26 5.61 -4.85
C CYS A 32 -6.25 4.51 -5.24
N LEU A 33 -6.57 3.59 -4.31
CA LEU A 33 -7.53 2.51 -4.52
C LEU A 33 -8.89 3.08 -4.91
N GLY A 34 -9.41 4.03 -4.14
CA GLY A 34 -10.70 4.62 -4.41
C GLY A 34 -10.76 5.31 -5.79
N ARG A 35 -9.72 6.04 -6.15
CA ARG A 35 -9.59 6.69 -7.46
C ARG A 35 -9.60 5.68 -8.60
N GLN A 36 -8.72 4.68 -8.55
CA GLN A 36 -8.59 3.66 -9.60
C GLN A 36 -9.85 2.81 -9.74
N MET A 37 -10.46 2.44 -8.61
CA MET A 37 -11.69 1.64 -8.59
C MET A 37 -12.88 2.40 -9.20
N LEU A 38 -13.04 3.68 -8.86
CA LEU A 38 -14.08 4.52 -9.47
C LEU A 38 -13.85 4.72 -10.96
N ALA A 39 -12.60 4.95 -11.37
CA ALA A 39 -12.23 5.07 -12.78
C ALA A 39 -12.62 3.80 -13.55
N ARG A 40 -12.31 2.63 -12.98
CA ARG A 40 -12.68 1.32 -13.54
C ARG A 40 -14.18 1.08 -13.62
N LEU A 41 -14.91 1.49 -12.58
CA LEU A 41 -16.36 1.34 -12.51
C LEU A 41 -17.08 2.23 -13.53
N LEU A 42 -16.59 3.46 -13.71
CA LEU A 42 -17.17 4.46 -14.63
C LEU A 42 -16.61 4.37 -16.05
N CYS A 43 -15.67 3.46 -16.31
CA CYS A 43 -14.96 3.33 -17.59
C CYS A 43 -14.23 4.61 -18.01
N LYS A 44 -13.66 5.31 -17.04
CA LYS A 44 -12.97 6.60 -17.19
C LYS A 44 -11.49 6.47 -16.83
N PRO A 45 -10.66 7.41 -17.29
CA PRO A 45 -9.28 7.46 -16.85
C PRO A 45 -9.22 8.01 -15.41
N ALA A 46 -8.18 7.62 -14.66
CA ALA A 46 -8.09 7.89 -13.21
C ALA A 46 -7.86 9.38 -12.88
N ASP A 47 -7.30 10.14 -13.81
CA ASP A 47 -7.09 11.59 -13.76
C ASP A 47 -8.40 12.40 -13.82
N GLU A 48 -9.47 11.84 -14.39
CA GLU A 48 -10.80 12.46 -14.36
C GLU A 48 -11.53 12.29 -13.01
N ILE A 49 -10.97 11.52 -12.08
CA ILE A 49 -11.56 11.23 -10.78
C ILE A 49 -10.89 12.11 -9.71
N ASN A 50 -11.64 13.07 -9.19
CA ASN A 50 -11.15 14.03 -8.21
C ASN A 50 -11.38 13.51 -6.80
N TYR A 51 -10.34 13.56 -5.98
CA TYR A 51 -10.46 13.37 -4.54
C TYR A 51 -10.92 14.69 -3.92
N VAL A 52 -12.00 14.65 -3.15
CA VAL A 52 -12.61 15.86 -2.58
C VAL A 52 -12.23 15.98 -1.11
N SER A 53 -12.55 14.97 -0.29
CA SER A 53 -12.28 15.02 1.14
C SER A 53 -12.34 13.65 1.79
N ARG A 54 -11.73 13.54 2.97
CA ARG A 54 -11.90 12.42 3.90
C ARG A 54 -13.09 12.73 4.79
N MET A 55 -14.09 11.86 4.76
CA MET A 55 -15.29 12.01 5.59
C MET A 55 -15.06 11.40 6.97
N ARG A 56 -14.47 10.20 7.01
CA ARG A 56 -14.10 9.43 8.21
C ARG A 56 -12.91 8.54 7.90
N ASP A 57 -12.35 7.88 8.90
CA ASP A 57 -11.29 6.87 8.69
C ASP A 57 -11.81 5.76 7.79
N GLY A 58 -11.05 5.45 6.73
CA GLY A 58 -11.47 4.50 5.70
C GLY A 58 -12.67 4.94 4.85
N LEU A 59 -13.15 6.21 4.93
CA LEU A 59 -14.27 6.70 4.12
C LEU A 59 -13.94 8.03 3.43
N TYR A 60 -13.91 7.98 2.11
CA TYR A 60 -13.46 9.06 1.24
C TYR A 60 -14.57 9.53 0.32
N LEU A 61 -14.57 10.82 0.00
CA LEU A 61 -15.46 11.46 -0.96
C LEU A 61 -14.68 11.78 -2.24
N PHE A 62 -15.20 11.30 -3.36
CA PHE A 62 -14.69 11.57 -4.69
C PHE A 62 -15.76 12.27 -5.53
N SER A 63 -15.34 13.05 -6.52
CA SER A 63 -16.21 13.58 -7.56
C SER A 63 -15.73 13.15 -8.94
N ALA A 64 -16.69 12.89 -9.82
CA ALA A 64 -16.44 12.57 -11.22
C ALA A 64 -17.55 13.17 -12.09
N PHE A 65 -17.19 13.61 -13.30
CA PHE A 65 -18.17 14.13 -14.24
C PHE A 65 -18.90 12.97 -14.94
N TYR A 66 -20.18 12.80 -14.66
CA TYR A 66 -21.00 11.71 -15.18
C TYR A 66 -22.33 12.24 -15.73
N ALA A 67 -22.67 11.87 -16.97
CA ALA A 67 -23.93 12.28 -17.63
C ALA A 67 -24.20 13.80 -17.59
N ASN A 68 -23.18 14.59 -17.98
CA ASN A 68 -23.23 16.06 -18.04
C ASN A 68 -23.40 16.78 -16.69
N ARG A 69 -23.09 16.12 -15.57
CA ARG A 69 -23.08 16.73 -14.24
C ARG A 69 -21.95 16.17 -13.39
N GLU A 70 -21.46 16.98 -12.46
CA GLU A 70 -20.59 16.48 -11.40
C GLU A 70 -21.41 15.60 -10.45
N THR A 71 -20.93 14.38 -10.22
CA THR A 71 -21.54 13.38 -9.35
C THR A 71 -20.54 13.01 -8.26
N HIS A 72 -21.04 12.81 -7.04
CA HIS A 72 -20.20 12.46 -5.90
C HIS A 72 -20.34 11.00 -5.52
N PHE A 73 -19.22 10.40 -5.13
CA PHE A 73 -19.15 9.00 -4.73
C PHE A 73 -18.46 8.89 -3.37
N PHE A 74 -19.09 8.15 -2.47
CA PHE A 74 -18.46 7.69 -1.24
C PHE A 74 -17.72 6.39 -1.51
N VAL A 75 -16.45 6.33 -1.14
CA VAL A 75 -15.64 5.12 -1.20
C VAL A 75 -15.17 4.79 0.21
N GLY A 76 -15.68 3.68 0.73
CA GLY A 76 -15.20 3.06 1.95
C GLY A 76 -14.12 2.02 1.63
N VAL A 77 -12.94 2.14 2.23
CA VAL A 77 -11.92 1.09 2.22
C VAL A 77 -11.87 0.50 3.62
N ASP A 78 -12.23 -0.78 3.73
CA ASP A 78 -12.08 -1.59 4.94
C ASP A 78 -11.03 -2.68 4.68
N ARG A 79 -10.64 -3.48 5.66
CA ARG A 79 -9.46 -4.37 5.57
C ARG A 79 -9.39 -5.29 4.34
N ASP A 80 -10.53 -5.77 3.87
CA ASP A 80 -10.63 -6.77 2.79
C ASP A 80 -11.59 -6.36 1.66
N VAL A 81 -12.32 -5.26 1.83
CA VAL A 81 -13.36 -4.83 0.89
C VAL A 81 -13.35 -3.34 0.64
N ILE A 82 -13.62 -2.98 -0.61
CA ILE A 82 -13.87 -1.61 -1.07
C ILE A 82 -15.36 -1.48 -1.33
N ARG A 83 -16.01 -0.52 -0.67
CA ARG A 83 -17.43 -0.19 -0.82
C ARG A 83 -17.57 1.13 -1.55
N ILE A 84 -18.28 1.11 -2.67
CA ILE A 84 -18.53 2.31 -3.47
C ILE A 84 -20.02 2.59 -3.43
N GLN A 85 -20.39 3.82 -3.05
CA GLN A 85 -21.77 4.29 -3.02
C GLN A 85 -21.91 5.65 -3.70
N GLY A 86 -22.81 5.78 -4.66
CA GLY A 86 -23.16 7.09 -5.24
C GLY A 86 -23.95 7.94 -4.24
N ARG A 87 -23.57 9.20 -4.04
CA ARG A 87 -24.30 10.13 -3.15
C ARG A 87 -25.68 10.46 -3.73
N GLU A 88 -25.72 10.75 -5.03
CA GLU A 88 -26.94 11.06 -5.77
C GLU A 88 -27.72 9.79 -6.15
N PHE A 89 -27.04 8.66 -6.24
CA PHE A 89 -27.61 7.37 -6.63
C PHE A 89 -27.42 6.33 -5.53
N LYS A 90 -28.25 6.41 -4.48
CA LYS A 90 -28.20 5.50 -3.32
C LYS A 90 -28.31 4.02 -3.69
N THR A 91 -28.83 3.70 -4.87
CA THR A 91 -28.99 2.33 -5.42
C THR A 91 -27.70 1.73 -5.97
N VAL A 92 -26.69 2.53 -6.32
CA VAL A 92 -25.41 2.01 -6.81
C VAL A 92 -24.51 1.77 -5.62
N THR A 93 -24.61 0.58 -5.03
CA THR A 93 -23.67 0.10 -4.01
C THR A 93 -22.91 -1.10 -4.57
N ARG A 94 -21.59 -1.00 -4.67
CA ARG A 94 -20.71 -2.11 -5.06
C ARG A 94 -19.77 -2.42 -3.90
N THR A 95 -19.68 -3.68 -3.52
CA THR A 95 -18.67 -4.18 -2.58
C THR A 95 -17.72 -5.05 -3.37
N ILE A 96 -16.43 -4.70 -3.35
CA ILE A 96 -15.41 -5.31 -4.20
C ILE A 96 -14.30 -5.80 -3.28
N PRO A 97 -13.99 -7.11 -3.27
CA PRO A 97 -12.91 -7.62 -2.44
C PRO A 97 -11.56 -7.16 -2.99
N TYR A 98 -10.59 -6.96 -2.11
CA TYR A 98 -9.21 -6.75 -2.50
C TYR A 98 -8.25 -7.48 -1.57
N HIS A 99 -7.00 -7.64 -2.02
CA HIS A 99 -5.96 -8.28 -1.25
C HIS A 99 -4.90 -7.25 -0.86
N PHE A 100 -4.59 -7.13 0.43
CA PHE A 100 -3.49 -6.33 0.93
C PHE A 100 -2.29 -7.23 1.24
N ASP A 101 -1.18 -7.02 0.56
CA ASP A 101 0.07 -7.68 0.86
C ASP A 101 0.85 -6.85 1.88
N THR A 102 1.02 -7.41 3.07
CA THR A 102 1.71 -6.76 4.18
C THR A 102 3.21 -6.60 3.91
N SER A 103 3.80 -7.48 3.08
CA SER A 103 5.23 -7.44 2.78
C SER A 103 5.59 -6.31 1.82
N SER A 104 4.83 -6.16 0.75
CA SER A 104 5.01 -5.08 -0.23
C SER A 104 4.30 -3.77 0.17
N LYS A 105 3.46 -3.79 1.22
CA LYS A 105 2.55 -2.70 1.60
C LYS A 105 1.69 -2.22 0.44
N CYS A 106 1.33 -3.13 -0.47
CA CYS A 106 0.53 -2.86 -1.65
C CYS A 106 -0.82 -3.58 -1.57
N ALA A 107 -1.85 -2.88 -1.99
CA ALA A 107 -3.18 -3.42 -2.24
C ALA A 107 -3.35 -3.75 -3.72
N VAL A 108 -3.83 -4.95 -4.00
CA VAL A 108 -4.11 -5.46 -5.34
C VAL A 108 -5.61 -5.78 -5.47
N VAL A 109 -6.23 -5.24 -6.50
CA VAL A 109 -7.64 -5.49 -6.85
C VAL A 109 -7.73 -6.05 -8.26
N ASP A 110 -8.28 -7.26 -8.43
CA ASP A 110 -8.68 -7.78 -9.74
C ASP A 110 -10.17 -7.49 -9.96
N TYR A 111 -10.45 -6.30 -10.48
CA TYR A 111 -11.81 -5.90 -10.84
C TYR A 111 -11.88 -5.53 -12.32
N ARG A 112 -12.85 -6.11 -13.02
CA ARG A 112 -13.05 -5.93 -14.45
C ARG A 112 -14.49 -5.53 -14.75
N THR A 113 -14.63 -4.41 -15.44
CA THR A 113 -15.92 -3.98 -15.99
C THR A 113 -16.01 -4.46 -17.44
N PRO A 114 -17.03 -5.25 -17.82
CA PRO A 114 -17.19 -5.70 -19.18
C PRO A 114 -17.36 -4.50 -20.13
N GLY A 115 -16.63 -4.50 -21.24
CA GLY A 115 -16.67 -3.41 -22.22
C GLY A 115 -15.70 -2.25 -21.97
N CYS A 116 -14.91 -2.28 -20.90
CA CYS A 116 -13.86 -1.28 -20.69
C CYS A 116 -12.50 -1.72 -21.27
N PRO A 117 -11.73 -0.80 -21.88
CA PRO A 117 -10.47 -1.13 -22.56
C PRO A 117 -9.34 -1.50 -21.59
N VAL A 118 -9.37 -0.96 -20.37
CA VAL A 118 -8.39 -1.31 -19.33
C VAL A 118 -8.72 -2.70 -18.81
N THR A 119 -7.76 -3.63 -18.77
CA THR A 119 -8.02 -5.03 -18.32
C THR A 119 -7.08 -5.54 -17.24
N GLY A 120 -6.09 -4.74 -16.81
CA GLY A 120 -5.13 -5.14 -15.76
C GLY A 120 -5.67 -5.05 -14.33
N PRO A 121 -4.94 -5.66 -13.37
CA PRO A 121 -5.18 -5.49 -11.93
C PRO A 121 -4.83 -4.06 -11.51
N ILE A 122 -5.55 -3.56 -10.51
CA ILE A 122 -5.28 -2.27 -9.87
C ILE A 122 -4.29 -2.54 -8.74
N VAL A 123 -3.15 -1.85 -8.76
CA VAL A 123 -2.13 -1.95 -7.71
C VAL A 123 -1.89 -0.55 -7.15
N CYS A 124 -2.08 -0.41 -5.84
CA CYS A 124 -1.81 0.83 -5.11
C CYS A 124 -0.98 0.50 -3.88
N CYS A 125 0.13 1.21 -3.68
CA CYS A 125 1.05 0.96 -2.58
C CYS A 125 1.06 2.14 -1.61
N ALA A 126 1.24 1.86 -0.33
CA ALA A 126 1.51 2.88 0.67
C ALA A 126 2.89 3.50 0.44
N GLU A 127 3.09 4.72 0.95
CA GLU A 127 4.42 5.33 0.90
C GLU A 127 5.37 4.52 1.80
N LYS A 128 6.53 4.14 1.24
CA LYS A 128 7.56 3.44 2.00
C LYS A 128 8.10 4.34 3.09
N THR A 129 8.20 3.83 4.31
CA THR A 129 8.80 4.58 5.41
C THR A 129 10.30 4.81 5.16
N GLU A 130 10.90 5.76 5.87
CA GLU A 130 12.36 5.98 5.76
C GLU A 130 13.17 4.75 6.21
N GLU A 131 12.63 3.92 7.10
CA GLU A 131 13.23 2.63 7.49
C GLU A 131 13.20 1.64 6.32
N ASP A 132 12.03 1.46 5.67
CA ASP A 132 11.89 0.60 4.49
C ASP A 132 12.84 1.03 3.36
N ARG A 133 12.98 2.35 3.16
CA ARG A 133 13.91 2.92 2.17
C ARG A 133 15.37 2.62 2.50
N GLN A 134 15.74 2.62 3.78
CA GLN A 134 17.11 2.32 4.21
C GLN A 134 17.45 0.84 4.06
N GLU A 135 16.51 -0.05 4.38
CA GLU A 135 16.67 -1.49 4.15
C GLU A 135 16.81 -1.80 2.66
N GLU A 136 15.95 -1.21 1.82
CA GLU A 136 16.02 -1.41 0.37
C GLU A 136 17.36 -0.88 -0.20
N ARG A 137 17.85 0.25 0.30
CA ARG A 137 19.20 0.74 -0.03
C ARG A 137 20.30 -0.19 0.46
N PHE A 138 20.12 -0.87 1.58
CA PHE A 138 21.09 -1.83 2.12
C PHE A 138 21.20 -3.06 1.22
N TRP A 139 20.06 -3.63 0.82
CA TRP A 139 20.04 -4.80 -0.07
C TRP A 139 20.51 -4.50 -1.50
N ASN A 140 20.30 -3.29 -1.98
CA ASN A 140 20.76 -2.85 -3.30
C ASN A 140 22.22 -2.35 -3.32
N ARG A 141 22.98 -2.51 -2.23
CA ARG A 141 24.41 -2.18 -2.26
C ARG A 141 25.13 -3.19 -3.17
N PRO A 142 26.08 -2.74 -3.99
CA PRO A 142 26.96 -3.67 -4.69
C PRO A 142 27.68 -4.55 -3.67
N ILE A 143 27.81 -5.84 -3.98
CA ILE A 143 28.52 -6.79 -3.13
C ILE A 143 29.96 -6.27 -2.95
N PRO A 144 30.46 -6.13 -1.71
CA PRO A 144 31.82 -5.65 -1.49
C PRO A 144 32.85 -6.55 -2.19
N GLU A 145 33.87 -5.96 -2.81
CA GLU A 145 34.93 -6.68 -3.55
C GLU A 145 35.65 -7.74 -2.71
N LEU A 146 35.75 -7.54 -1.39
CA LEU A 146 36.35 -8.49 -0.44
C LEU A 146 35.57 -9.83 -0.36
N LEU A 147 34.26 -9.82 -0.66
CA LEU A 147 33.44 -11.03 -0.68
C LEU A 147 33.61 -11.81 -2.00
N GLU A 148 34.00 -11.15 -3.09
CA GLU A 148 34.29 -11.80 -4.36
C GLU A 148 35.59 -12.62 -4.28
N GLU A 149 36.59 -12.12 -3.55
CA GLU A 149 37.85 -12.83 -3.32
C GLU A 149 37.66 -14.10 -2.48
N ASP A 150 36.84 -14.04 -1.43
CA ASP A 150 36.51 -15.19 -0.60
C ASP A 150 35.54 -16.16 -1.30
N LEU A 151 34.59 -15.66 -2.09
CA LEU A 151 33.73 -16.50 -2.95
C LEU A 151 34.57 -17.21 -4.02
N ARG A 152 35.55 -16.52 -4.62
CA ARG A 152 36.48 -17.09 -5.60
C ARG A 152 37.41 -18.12 -4.97
N ARG A 153 37.94 -17.88 -3.75
CA ARG A 153 38.68 -18.90 -2.98
C ARG A 153 37.82 -20.11 -2.66
N ALA A 154 36.58 -19.91 -2.24
CA ALA A 154 35.65 -21.00 -1.95
C ALA A 154 35.35 -21.84 -3.19
N LEU A 155 35.08 -21.20 -4.34
CA LEU A 155 34.87 -21.89 -5.62
C LEU A 155 36.12 -22.62 -6.12
N GLN A 156 37.32 -22.08 -5.90
CA GLN A 156 38.58 -22.75 -6.20
C GLN A 156 38.84 -23.95 -5.27
N GLY A 157 38.45 -23.87 -4.00
CA GLY A 157 38.56 -24.97 -3.03
C GLY A 157 37.64 -26.15 -3.36
N VAL A 158 36.45 -25.89 -3.90
CA VAL A 158 35.50 -26.94 -4.34
C VAL A 158 36.01 -27.67 -5.59
N ASN A 159 36.59 -26.96 -6.56
CA ASN A 159 37.22 -27.59 -7.73
C ASN A 159 38.45 -28.44 -7.36
N ALA A 160 39.10 -28.17 -6.22
CA ALA A 160 40.24 -28.96 -5.73
C ALA A 160 39.82 -30.22 -4.98
N THR A 161 38.58 -30.32 -4.51
CA THR A 161 38.07 -31.49 -3.76
C THR A 161 37.35 -32.51 -4.63
N ASP A 162 36.91 -32.14 -5.83
CA ASP A 162 36.17 -33.05 -6.74
C ASP A 162 37.06 -33.94 -7.63
N ASN A 163 38.39 -33.71 -7.64
CA ASN A 163 39.36 -34.53 -8.39
C ASN A 163 39.95 -35.69 -7.58
N GLY A 164 39.44 -35.97 -6.38
CA GLY A 164 40.05 -36.92 -5.43
C GLY A 164 39.24 -38.17 -5.08
N GLN A 165 37.98 -38.29 -5.49
CA GLN A 165 37.15 -39.46 -5.18
C GLN A 165 36.67 -40.14 -6.46
N GLN A 166 37.56 -40.95 -7.03
CA GLN A 166 37.15 -42.06 -7.88
C GLN A 166 37.11 -43.32 -7.01
N PRO A 167 35.94 -43.94 -6.79
CA PRO A 167 35.83 -45.21 -6.09
C PRO A 167 36.18 -46.35 -7.07
N GLU A 168 37.19 -47.14 -6.73
CA GLU A 168 37.30 -48.62 -6.87
C GLU A 168 38.69 -49.10 -6.45
#